data_AF-A0A8C4UTU7-F1
#
_entry.id   AF-A0A8C4UTU7-F1
#
_cell.length_a   1.000
_cell.length_b   1.000
_cell.length_c   1.000
_cell.angle_alpha   90.00
_cell.angle_beta   90.00
_cell.angle_gamma   90.00
#
_symmetry.space_group_name_H-M   'P 1'
#
loop_
_entity.id
_entity.type
_entity.pdbx_description
1 polymer ?
#
loop_
_entity_poly.entity_id
_entity_poly.type
_entity_poly.pdbx_seq_one_letter_code
_entity_poly.pdbx_strand_id
1 'polypeptide(L)'
;MKGFLCFTVLAVLLLVHGSQAVYVQDGDLKFSLESVKKLKELMDETRHANPRMAVSKTSYSPCDEKDLPEEFQPVCKREDASMIFERLNLAVRDADLCEICANAACAGCF
;
A
#
# COMPACT_ATOMS: atom_id res chain seq x y z
N MET A 1 14.61 -33.61 24.08
CA MET A 1 14.14 -32.23 24.33
C MET A 1 14.88 -31.18 23.49
N LYS A 2 16.23 -31.14 23.46
CA LYS A 2 17.01 -30.18 22.64
C LYS A 2 16.80 -30.29 21.12
N GLY A 3 16.69 -31.50 20.57
CA GLY A 3 16.48 -31.70 19.12
C GLY A 3 15.09 -31.24 18.63
N PHE A 4 14.07 -31.34 19.49
CA PHE A 4 12.71 -30.90 19.16
C PHE A 4 12.63 -29.37 19.08
N LEU A 5 13.31 -28.67 20.00
CA LEU A 5 13.46 -27.21 19.98
C LEU A 5 14.18 -26.72 18.71
N CYS A 6 15.26 -27.38 18.29
CA CYS A 6 15.94 -27.03 17.04
C CYS A 6 15.01 -27.21 15.83
N PHE A 7 14.26 -28.32 15.75
CA PHE A 7 13.33 -28.56 14.65
C PHE A 7 12.22 -27.52 14.59
N THR A 8 11.63 -27.16 15.74
CA THR A 8 10.59 -26.12 15.79
C THR A 8 11.13 -24.75 15.38
N VAL A 9 12.34 -24.40 15.82
CA VAL A 9 12.97 -23.12 15.44
C VAL A 9 13.28 -23.09 13.94
N LEU A 10 13.81 -24.20 13.38
CA LEU A 10 14.11 -24.29 11.96
C LEU A 10 12.83 -24.20 11.10
N ALA A 11 11.76 -24.88 11.51
CA ALA A 11 10.48 -24.84 10.83
C ALA A 11 9.86 -23.43 10.84
N VAL A 12 9.91 -22.72 11.98
CA VAL A 12 9.43 -21.34 12.08
C VAL A 12 10.24 -20.38 11.20
N LEU A 13 11.57 -20.52 11.18
CA LEU A 13 12.42 -19.71 10.31
C LEU A 13 12.10 -19.94 8.83
N LEU A 14 11.89 -21.19 8.41
CA LEU A 14 11.52 -21.50 7.02
C LEU A 14 10.15 -20.91 6.64
N LEU A 15 9.17 -20.94 7.54
CA LEU A 15 7.85 -20.33 7.32
C LEU A 15 7.91 -18.81 7.22
N VAL A 16 8.68 -18.16 8.11
CA VAL A 16 8.88 -16.69 8.09
C VAL A 16 9.61 -16.23 6.84
N HIS A 17 10.58 -17.01 6.36
CA HIS A 17 11.28 -16.69 5.10
C HIS A 17 10.43 -16.97 3.86
N GLY A 18 9.43 -17.85 3.95
CA GLY A 18 8.50 -18.15 2.88
C GLY A 18 7.36 -17.14 2.72
N SER A 19 7.04 -16.37 3.76
CA SER A 19 6.08 -15.26 3.65
C SER A 19 6.79 -14.01 3.15
N GLN A 20 6.67 -13.72 1.85
CA GLN A 20 7.07 -12.41 1.33
C GLN A 20 5.94 -11.41 1.62
N ALA A 21 6.31 -10.20 2.06
CA ALA A 21 5.34 -9.15 2.32
C ALA A 21 4.72 -8.71 0.99
N VAL A 22 3.39 -8.64 0.94
CA VAL A 22 2.67 -8.12 -0.22
C VAL A 22 3.00 -6.64 -0.41
N TYR A 23 3.26 -6.27 -1.65
CA TYR A 23 3.49 -4.88 -2.05
C TYR A 23 2.66 -4.55 -3.29
N VAL A 24 2.35 -3.27 -3.46
CA VAL A 24 1.66 -2.73 -4.63
C VAL A 24 2.70 -2.18 -5.59
N GLN A 25 2.55 -2.49 -6.88
CA GLN A 25 3.45 -2.05 -7.94
C GLN A 25 2.69 -1.19 -8.97
N ASP A 26 3.24 -0.02 -9.26
CA ASP A 26 2.78 0.89 -10.32
C ASP A 26 3.98 1.24 -11.23
N GLY A 27 4.11 0.51 -12.33
CA GLY A 27 5.31 0.55 -13.18
C GLY A 27 6.56 0.11 -12.40
N ASP A 28 7.53 1.02 -12.28
CA ASP A 28 8.78 0.79 -11.55
C ASP A 28 8.68 1.13 -10.05
N LEU A 29 7.57 1.74 -9.63
CA LEU A 29 7.34 2.13 -8.24
C LEU A 29 6.77 0.96 -7.46
N LYS A 30 7.31 0.72 -6.26
CA LYS A 30 6.87 -0.33 -5.35
C LYS A 30 6.62 0.26 -3.98
N PHE A 31 5.49 -0.08 -3.39
CA PHE A 31 5.06 0.43 -2.09
C PHE A 31 4.56 -0.73 -1.23
N SER A 32 4.81 -0.70 0.07
CA SER A 32 4.21 -1.67 0.98
C SER A 32 2.67 -1.60 0.92
N LEU A 33 1.99 -2.75 0.98
CA LEU A 33 0.52 -2.78 1.01
C LEU A 33 -0.06 -1.90 2.12
N GLU A 34 0.60 -1.88 3.29
CA GLU A 34 0.21 -1.06 4.44
C GLU A 34 0.31 0.45 4.17
N SER A 35 1.39 0.90 3.53
CA SER A 35 1.50 2.30 3.11
C SER A 35 0.39 2.70 2.13
N VAL A 36 0.03 1.81 1.19
CA VAL A 36 -1.04 2.10 0.22
C VAL A 36 -2.44 2.03 0.86
N LYS A 37 -2.67 1.15 1.84
CA LYS A 37 -3.90 1.15 2.67
C LYS A 37 -4.06 2.49 3.40
N LYS A 38 -3.02 2.98 4.05
CA LYS A 38 -3.05 4.27 4.75
C LYS A 38 -3.27 5.45 3.79
N LEU A 39 -2.67 5.42 2.60
CA LEU A 39 -2.95 6.40 1.54
C LEU A 39 -4.44 6.40 1.16
N LYS A 40 -5.04 5.22 1.00
CA LYS A 40 -6.47 5.08 0.69
C LYS A 40 -7.34 5.69 1.78
N GLU A 41 -7.03 5.42 3.05
CA GLU A 41 -7.75 6.03 4.20
C GLU A 41 -7.71 7.55 4.14
N LEU A 42 -6.52 8.15 3.98
CA LEU A 42 -6.38 9.61 3.84
C LEU A 42 -7.22 10.17 2.69
N MET A 43 -7.14 9.54 1.51
CA MET A 43 -7.89 9.96 0.33
C MET A 43 -9.41 9.79 0.46
N ASP A 44 -9.87 8.79 1.20
CA ASP A 44 -11.29 8.56 1.43
C ASP A 44 -11.83 9.49 2.52
N GLU A 45 -11.09 9.77 3.61
CA GLU A 45 -11.50 10.74 4.63
C GLU A 45 -11.74 12.13 4.04
N THR A 46 -10.84 12.61 3.18
CA THR A 46 -11.03 13.89 2.49
C THR A 46 -12.29 13.92 1.63
N ARG A 47 -12.64 12.80 0.99
CA ARG A 47 -13.86 12.70 0.16
C ARG A 47 -15.14 12.76 1.00
N HIS A 48 -15.13 12.20 2.21
CA HIS A 48 -16.30 12.18 3.09
C HIS A 48 -16.49 13.48 3.86
N ALA A 49 -15.39 14.17 4.21
CA ALA A 49 -15.43 15.37 5.02
C ALA A 49 -16.13 16.57 4.34
N ASN A 50 -16.30 16.57 3.01
CA ASN A 50 -16.83 17.75 2.33
C ASN A 50 -17.84 17.47 1.19
N PRO A 51 -19.14 17.38 1.50
CA PRO A 51 -20.19 17.27 0.49
C PRO A 51 -20.40 18.56 -0.33
N ARG A 52 -19.97 19.73 0.20
CA ARG A 52 -20.14 21.05 -0.43
C ARG A 52 -18.90 21.54 -1.16
N MET A 53 -17.72 21.03 -0.80
CA MET A 53 -16.55 21.00 -1.65
C MET A 53 -16.45 19.63 -2.32
N ALA A 54 -17.35 19.40 -3.28
CA ALA A 54 -16.88 18.81 -4.54
C ALA A 54 -15.96 19.83 -5.24
N VAL A 55 -14.95 20.34 -4.51
CA VAL A 55 -13.81 21.00 -5.10
C VAL A 55 -13.30 19.93 -6.04
N SER A 56 -13.43 20.26 -7.32
CA SER A 56 -12.84 19.57 -8.45
C SER A 56 -11.68 18.69 -7.97
N LYS A 57 -11.74 17.38 -8.27
CA LYS A 57 -10.71 16.35 -7.98
C LYS A 57 -9.24 16.83 -8.11
N THR A 58 -9.04 17.95 -8.78
CA THR A 58 -7.82 18.67 -9.10
C THR A 58 -7.15 19.44 -7.96
N SER A 59 -7.74 19.65 -6.77
CA SER A 59 -7.06 20.47 -5.72
C SER A 59 -6.54 19.69 -4.51
N TYR A 60 -6.99 18.45 -4.28
CA TYR A 60 -6.52 17.67 -3.15
C TYR A 60 -5.26 16.91 -3.54
N SER A 61 -4.18 17.13 -2.79
CA SER A 61 -2.93 16.42 -2.96
C SER A 61 -2.58 15.69 -1.65
N PRO A 62 -2.44 14.36 -1.66
CA PRO A 62 -1.97 13.61 -0.49
C PRO A 62 -0.60 14.09 0.02
N CYS A 63 0.19 14.77 -0.81
CA CYS A 63 1.49 15.32 -0.44
C CYS A 63 1.46 16.43 0.61
N ASP A 64 0.31 17.07 0.80
CA ASP A 64 0.14 18.10 1.83
C ASP A 64 -0.23 17.50 3.20
N GLU A 65 -0.55 16.20 3.24
CA GLU A 65 -0.92 15.48 4.47
C GLU A 65 0.30 15.12 5.30
N LYS A 66 0.26 15.46 6.59
CA LYS A 66 1.34 15.13 7.53
C LYS A 66 1.46 13.64 7.82
N ASP A 67 0.35 12.91 7.68
CA ASP A 67 0.28 11.48 7.96
C ASP A 67 0.62 10.61 6.74
N LEU A 68 0.96 11.22 5.61
CA LEU A 68 1.37 10.52 4.40
C LEU A 68 2.64 9.67 4.68
N PRO A 69 2.63 8.36 4.39
CA PRO A 69 3.81 7.52 4.53
C PRO A 69 5.04 8.07 3.79
N GLU A 70 6.20 7.98 4.43
CA GLU A 70 7.46 8.50 3.90
C GLU A 70 7.84 7.87 2.54
N GLU A 71 7.40 6.64 2.28
CA GLU A 71 7.58 5.94 0.99
C GLU A 71 7.05 6.74 -0.21
N PHE A 72 6.07 7.64 -0.01
CA PHE A 72 5.47 8.44 -1.08
C PHE A 72 6.15 9.79 -1.32
N GLN A 73 7.08 10.21 -0.46
CA GLN A 73 7.81 11.48 -0.62
C GLN A 73 8.51 11.62 -1.99
N PRO A 74 9.10 10.57 -2.59
CA PRO A 74 9.62 10.63 -3.95
C PRO A 74 8.53 10.85 -5.00
N VAL A 75 7.32 10.33 -4.80
CA VAL A 75 6.17 10.50 -5.72
C VAL A 75 5.75 11.97 -5.74
N CYS A 76 5.72 12.64 -4.59
CA CYS A 76 5.35 14.05 -4.48
C CYS A 76 6.23 15.02 -5.29
N LYS A 77 7.43 14.59 -5.70
CA LYS A 77 8.35 15.38 -6.53
C LYS A 77 8.11 15.18 -8.03
N ARG A 78 7.21 14.28 -8.41
CA ARG A 78 6.91 13.96 -9.82
C ARG A 78 5.74 14.80 -10.32
N GLU A 79 5.76 15.14 -11.61
CA GLU A 79 4.66 15.86 -12.25
C GLU A 79 3.38 15.02 -12.35
N ASP A 80 3.52 13.69 -12.45
CA ASP A 80 2.41 12.73 -12.54
C ASP A 80 1.94 12.20 -11.17
N ALA A 81 2.36 12.83 -10.06
CA ALA A 81 2.05 12.39 -8.69
C ALA A 81 0.56 12.14 -8.46
N SER A 82 -0.31 13.06 -8.90
CA SER A 82 -1.76 12.93 -8.73
C SER A 82 -2.31 11.68 -9.41
N MET A 83 -1.81 11.34 -10.61
CA MET A 83 -2.24 10.14 -11.33
C MET A 83 -1.73 8.87 -10.67
N ILE A 84 -0.50 8.88 -10.13
CA ILE A 84 0.07 7.76 -9.39
C ILE A 84 -0.78 7.50 -8.14
N PHE A 85 -1.09 8.52 -7.34
CA PHE A 85 -1.92 8.34 -6.14
C PHE A 85 -3.33 7.83 -6.47
N GLU A 86 -3.94 8.29 -7.57
CA GLU A 86 -5.24 7.75 -8.00
C GLU A 86 -5.13 6.28 -8.41
N ARG A 87 -4.09 5.87 -9.16
CA ARG A 87 -3.86 4.46 -9.52
C ARG A 87 -3.61 3.59 -8.30
N LEU A 88 -2.80 4.05 -7.34
CA LEU A 88 -2.53 3.33 -6.10
C LEU A 88 -3.79 3.16 -5.25
N ASN A 89 -4.59 4.21 -5.10
CA ASN A 89 -5.88 4.13 -4.41
C ASN A 89 -6.85 3.15 -5.11
N LEU A 90 -6.85 3.13 -6.45
CA LEU A 90 -7.64 2.19 -7.23
C LEU A 90 -7.15 0.74 -7.04
N ALA A 91 -5.84 0.51 -6.95
CA ALA A 91 -5.24 -0.80 -6.76
C ALA A 91 -5.64 -1.46 -5.43
N VAL A 92 -5.86 -0.67 -4.37
CA VAL A 92 -6.27 -1.19 -3.06
C VAL A 92 -7.74 -0.89 -2.73
N ARG A 93 -8.60 -0.70 -3.75
CA ARG A 93 -10.04 -0.48 -3.53
C ARG A 93 -10.65 -1.54 -2.61
N ASP A 94 -10.33 -2.79 -2.88
CA ASP A 94 -10.63 -3.94 -2.04
C ASP A 94 -9.27 -4.50 -1.58
N ALA A 95 -8.79 -4.04 -0.42
CA ALA A 95 -7.46 -4.38 0.08
C ALA A 95 -7.26 -5.89 0.25
N ASP A 96 -8.32 -6.63 0.59
CA ASP A 96 -8.35 -8.09 0.71
C ASP A 96 -7.87 -8.78 -0.58
N LEU A 97 -8.16 -8.19 -1.75
CA LEU A 97 -7.71 -8.75 -3.04
C LEU A 97 -6.19 -8.67 -3.20
N CYS A 98 -5.53 -7.71 -2.56
CA CYS A 98 -4.08 -7.66 -2.54
C CYS A 98 -3.48 -8.65 -1.55
N GLU A 99 -4.12 -8.88 -0.40
CA GLU A 99 -3.66 -9.88 0.57
C GLU A 99 -3.63 -11.30 0.01
N ILE A 100 -4.56 -11.62 -0.89
CA ILE A 100 -4.60 -12.91 -1.60
C ILE A 100 -3.98 -12.86 -3.00
N CYS A 101 -3.31 -11.75 -3.37
CA CYS A 101 -2.75 -11.49 -4.70
C CYS A 101 -3.70 -11.80 -5.88
N ALA A 102 -4.98 -11.50 -5.71
CA ALA A 102 -5.99 -11.56 -6.77
C ALA A 102 -6.01 -10.28 -7.63
N ASN A 103 -5.35 -9.20 -7.19
CA ASN A 103 -5.17 -7.99 -8.00
C ASN A 103 -3.78 -7.97 -8.66
N ALA A 104 -3.71 -7.73 -9.97
CA ALA A 104 -2.47 -7.69 -10.76
C ALA A 104 -1.52 -6.55 -10.35
N ALA A 105 -2.01 -5.51 -9.68
CA ALA A 105 -1.18 -4.46 -9.11
C ALA A 105 -0.42 -4.93 -7.85
N CYS A 106 -0.75 -6.09 -7.29
CA CYS A 106 -0.21 -6.60 -6.04
C CYS A 106 0.70 -7.81 -6.29
N ALA A 107 1.87 -7.80 -5.66
CA ALA A 107 2.93 -8.77 -5.86
C ALA A 107 3.58 -9.14 -4.53
N GLY A 108 4.45 -10.15 -4.56
CA GLY A 108 5.09 -10.68 -3.34
C GLY A 108 4.31 -11.81 -2.66
N CYS A 109 3.29 -12.38 -3.30
CA CYS A 109 2.76 -13.68 -2.90
C CYS A 109 3.56 -14.82 -3.54
N PHE A 110 3.69 -15.93 -2.80
CA PHE A 110 4.32 -17.18 -3.24
C PHE A 110 3.28 -18.19 -3.74
#